data_AF-A0A2H0LEQ6-F1
#
_entry.id   AF-A0A2H0LEQ6-F1
#
_cell.length_a   1.000
_cell.length_b   1.000
_cell.length_c   1.000
_cell.angle_alpha   90.00
_cell.angle_beta   90.00
_cell.angle_gamma   90.00
#
_symmetry.space_group_name_H-M   'P 1'
#
loop_
_entity.id
_entity.type
_entity.pdbx_description
1 polymer ?
#
loop_
_entity_poly.entity_id
_entity_poly.type
_entity_poly.pdbx_seq_one_letter_code
_entity_poly.pdbx_strand_id
1 'polypeptide(L)'
;MPSKQTPPQAVFRETAPRRPEKAGEVISPDFRAAERRGRTRYRIRIPFTLKGNGDPVQGTTRNISLLGISAYSKGPVDQVRPVDCCLEIPASSGRQVIARGTVTRCHPMAHPNPDGSFEIGVFFREFRLEDEKTLTHYLESVSSKEQAEIATAYKELKKKLADRKRRKQAELRKKRLKRLARLRKKQWREADVRKKKLARAAKKAAARKPSAASKKPAASKARPAPKKR
;
A
#
# COMPACT_ATOMS: atom_id res chain seq x y z
N MET A 1 -24.33 60.32 -3.14
CA MET A 1 -24.70 59.28 -2.17
C MET A 1 -24.18 57.93 -2.67
N PRO A 2 -22.99 57.48 -2.24
CA PRO A 2 -22.41 56.22 -2.71
C PRO A 2 -23.10 55.02 -2.04
N SER A 3 -23.66 54.12 -2.85
CA SER A 3 -24.29 52.88 -2.41
C SER A 3 -23.23 51.90 -1.92
N LYS A 4 -23.36 51.47 -0.66
CA LYS A 4 -22.53 50.43 -0.05
C LYS A 4 -22.91 49.08 -0.64
N GLN A 5 -22.08 48.55 -1.53
CA GLN A 5 -22.18 47.16 -1.98
C GLN A 5 -21.62 46.23 -0.88
N THR A 6 -22.48 45.39 -0.33
CA THR A 6 -22.12 44.31 0.59
C THR A 6 -21.52 43.13 -0.21
N PRO A 7 -20.37 42.57 0.19
CA PRO A 7 -19.82 41.40 -0.48
C PRO A 7 -20.65 40.14 -0.17
N PRO A 8 -20.81 39.22 -1.14
CA PRO A 8 -21.53 37.97 -0.93
C PRO A 8 -20.78 37.07 0.06
N GLN A 9 -21.51 36.56 1.05
CA GLN A 9 -21.00 35.61 2.03
C GLN A 9 -20.61 34.29 1.36
N ALA A 10 -19.37 33.86 1.58
CA ALA A 10 -18.86 32.59 1.09
C ALA A 10 -19.54 31.43 1.84
N VAL A 11 -20.43 30.71 1.15
CA VAL A 11 -21.06 29.50 1.68
C VAL A 11 -20.03 28.37 1.63
N PHE A 12 -19.39 28.11 2.77
CA PHE A 12 -18.53 26.93 2.95
C PHE A 12 -19.41 25.67 2.89
N ARG A 13 -19.42 25.00 1.73
CA ARG A 13 -19.99 23.66 1.61
C ARG A 13 -19.05 22.69 2.33
N GLU A 14 -19.48 22.19 3.48
CA GLU A 14 -18.88 21.03 4.14
C GLU A 14 -18.82 19.87 3.14
N THR A 15 -17.62 19.54 2.69
CA THR A 15 -17.37 18.37 1.87
C THR A 15 -17.40 17.15 2.78
N ALA A 16 -18.31 16.23 2.48
CA ALA A 16 -18.48 14.98 3.21
C ALA A 16 -17.13 14.24 3.40
N PRO A 17 -16.91 13.56 4.54
CA PRO A 17 -15.68 12.83 4.78
C PRO A 17 -15.50 11.73 3.73
N ARG A 18 -14.39 11.81 2.99
CA ARG A 18 -13.97 10.78 2.04
C ARG A 18 -13.88 9.44 2.76
N ARG A 19 -14.63 8.45 2.26
CA ARG A 19 -14.57 7.04 2.71
C ARG A 19 -13.10 6.58 2.70
N PRO A 20 -12.63 5.85 3.74
CA PRO A 20 -11.34 5.20 3.68
C PRO A 20 -11.40 4.10 2.60
N GLU A 21 -10.66 4.30 1.51
CA GLU A 21 -10.45 3.29 0.47
C GLU A 21 -9.95 2.01 1.12
N LYS A 22 -10.66 0.91 0.84
CA LYS A 22 -10.30 -0.41 1.35
C LYS A 22 -8.95 -0.78 0.75
N ALA A 23 -7.96 -0.96 1.61
CA ALA A 23 -6.65 -1.52 1.26
C ALA A 23 -6.82 -2.93 0.66
N GLY A 24 -6.88 -3.00 -0.67
CA GLY A 24 -7.07 -4.26 -1.38
C GLY A 24 -7.79 -4.16 -2.73
N GLU A 25 -8.00 -2.98 -3.32
CA GLU A 25 -8.45 -2.89 -4.71
C GLU A 25 -7.40 -3.53 -5.62
N VAL A 26 -7.72 -4.76 -6.03
CA VAL A 26 -7.14 -5.44 -7.17
C VAL A 26 -7.38 -4.53 -8.36
N ILE A 27 -6.31 -3.90 -8.89
CA ILE A 27 -6.35 -3.14 -10.14
C ILE A 27 -7.00 -4.06 -11.17
N SER A 28 -8.23 -3.75 -11.59
CA SER A 28 -8.94 -4.63 -12.51
C SER A 28 -8.17 -4.69 -13.84
N PRO A 29 -8.14 -5.85 -14.52
CA PRO A 29 -7.49 -6.00 -15.82
C PRO A 29 -8.07 -5.07 -16.91
N ASP A 30 -9.24 -4.47 -16.68
CA ASP A 30 -9.91 -3.55 -17.61
C ASP A 30 -9.26 -2.17 -17.73
N PHE A 31 -8.30 -1.82 -16.86
CA PHE A 31 -7.57 -0.56 -17.00
C PHE A 31 -6.80 -0.45 -18.32
N ARG A 32 -6.41 -1.59 -18.92
CA ARG A 32 -5.77 -1.61 -20.25
C ARG A 32 -6.74 -1.27 -21.39
N ALA A 33 -8.04 -1.51 -21.22
CA ALA A 33 -9.05 -1.15 -22.22
C ALA A 33 -9.38 0.36 -22.23
N ALA A 34 -9.10 1.08 -21.13
CA ALA A 34 -9.26 2.53 -21.04
C ALA A 34 -8.02 3.32 -21.56
N GLU A 35 -6.88 2.66 -21.78
CA GLU A 35 -5.65 3.30 -22.25
C GLU A 35 -5.75 3.57 -23.75
N ARG A 36 -6.23 4.76 -24.12
CA ARG A 36 -6.30 5.21 -25.53
C ARG A 36 -4.93 5.45 -26.18
N ARG A 37 -3.84 5.39 -25.42
CA ARG A 37 -2.50 5.73 -25.92
C ARG A 37 -1.82 4.48 -26.45
N GLY A 38 -1.46 4.50 -27.73
CA GLY A 38 -0.79 3.37 -28.38
C GLY A 38 0.64 3.07 -27.88
N ARG A 39 1.28 3.98 -27.11
CA ARG A 39 2.63 3.78 -26.55
C ARG A 39 2.81 4.41 -25.17
N THR A 40 3.63 3.76 -24.35
CA THR A 40 4.05 4.22 -23.03
C THR A 40 4.83 5.53 -23.14
N ARG A 41 4.59 6.45 -22.19
CA ARG A 41 5.32 7.71 -22.06
C ARG A 41 6.19 7.64 -20.80
N TYR A 42 7.47 7.95 -20.95
CA TYR A 42 8.43 7.96 -19.86
C TYR A 42 8.62 9.39 -19.35
N ARG A 43 8.60 9.58 -18.03
CA ARG A 43 8.72 10.90 -17.40
C ARG A 43 10.19 11.26 -17.23
N ILE A 44 10.81 11.71 -18.32
CA ILE A 44 12.25 11.99 -18.39
C ILE A 44 12.44 13.46 -18.72
N ARG A 45 13.41 14.08 -18.04
CA ARG A 45 13.86 15.45 -18.32
C ARG A 45 15.11 15.42 -19.18
N ILE A 46 14.94 15.81 -20.43
CA ILE A 46 16.01 15.92 -21.44
C ILE A 46 15.90 17.29 -22.10
N PRO A 47 17.01 18.01 -22.28
CA PRO A 47 17.03 19.21 -23.09
C PRO A 47 16.56 18.92 -24.51
N PHE A 48 15.79 19.86 -25.06
CA PHE A 48 15.39 19.80 -26.46
C PHE A 48 15.52 21.18 -27.11
N THR A 49 15.70 21.17 -28.42
CA THR A 49 15.61 22.35 -29.27
C THR A 49 14.64 22.07 -30.41
N LEU A 50 13.66 22.95 -30.60
CA LEU A 50 12.76 22.93 -31.76
C LEU A 50 13.27 23.92 -32.79
N LYS A 51 13.51 23.43 -34.00
CA LYS A 51 13.85 24.24 -35.18
C LYS A 51 12.67 24.24 -36.14
N GLY A 52 12.34 25.40 -36.68
CA GLY A 52 11.31 25.56 -37.72
C GLY A 52 11.57 26.86 -38.48
N ASN A 53 10.55 27.42 -39.13
CA ASN A 53 10.66 28.68 -39.90
C ASN A 53 10.84 29.98 -39.06
N GLY A 54 11.53 29.93 -37.93
CA GLY A 54 11.72 31.07 -37.01
C GLY A 54 12.73 30.74 -35.93
N ASP A 55 12.77 31.54 -34.87
CA ASP A 55 13.76 31.39 -33.81
C ASP A 55 13.67 30.00 -33.13
N PRO A 56 14.82 29.35 -32.88
CA PRO A 56 14.84 28.04 -32.25
C PRO A 56 14.33 28.16 -30.81
N VAL A 57 13.36 27.30 -30.47
CA VAL A 57 12.78 27.28 -29.12
C VAL A 57 13.42 26.15 -28.32
N GLN A 58 14.04 26.51 -27.20
CA GLN A 58 14.67 25.57 -26.29
C GLN A 58 13.79 25.30 -25.08
N GLY A 59 13.99 24.12 -24.47
CA GLY A 59 13.29 23.75 -23.26
C GLY A 59 13.74 22.40 -22.72
N THR A 60 12.96 21.86 -21.78
CA THR A 60 13.17 20.51 -21.25
C THR A 60 11.92 19.67 -21.38
N THR A 61 12.11 18.39 -21.68
CA THR A 61 11.02 17.44 -21.77
C THR A 61 10.43 17.14 -20.39
N ARG A 62 9.11 16.97 -20.36
CA ARG A 62 8.36 16.45 -19.21
C ARG A 62 8.16 14.95 -19.36
N ASN A 63 7.73 14.54 -20.56
CA ASN A 63 7.49 13.16 -20.92
C ASN A 63 7.97 12.91 -22.36
N ILE A 64 8.51 11.73 -22.63
CA ILE A 64 8.99 11.30 -23.94
C ILE A 64 8.38 9.95 -24.30
N SER A 65 8.08 9.78 -25.59
CA SER A 65 7.73 8.51 -26.21
C SER A 65 8.26 8.48 -27.64
N LEU A 66 8.22 7.31 -28.27
CA LEU A 66 8.58 7.18 -29.68
C LEU A 66 7.64 7.95 -30.63
N LEU A 67 6.43 8.29 -30.18
CA LEU A 67 5.46 9.05 -30.98
C LEU A 67 5.53 10.56 -30.76
N GLY A 68 6.26 11.04 -29.76
CA GLY A 68 6.23 12.45 -29.42
C GLY A 68 6.71 12.78 -28.02
N ILE A 69 6.81 14.07 -27.76
CA ILE A 69 7.20 14.64 -26.47
C ILE A 69 6.13 15.57 -25.91
N SER A 70 6.07 15.64 -24.59
CA SER A 70 5.43 16.73 -23.86
C SER A 70 6.55 17.46 -23.13
N ALA A 71 6.63 18.77 -23.25
CA ALA A 71 7.80 19.52 -22.84
C ALA A 71 7.45 20.91 -22.32
N TYR A 72 8.37 21.50 -21.56
CA TYR A 72 8.29 22.87 -21.09
C TYR A 72 9.22 23.75 -21.93
N SER A 73 8.72 24.89 -22.38
CA SER A 73 9.51 25.88 -23.14
C SER A 73 9.42 27.26 -22.51
N LYS A 74 10.45 28.07 -22.77
CA LYS A 74 10.49 29.47 -22.32
C LYS A 74 9.58 30.38 -23.13
N GLY A 75 9.44 30.11 -24.43
CA GLY A 75 8.60 30.87 -25.36
C GLY A 75 7.41 30.07 -25.90
N PRO A 76 6.38 30.76 -26.41
CA PRO A 76 5.28 30.13 -27.12
C PRO A 76 5.74 29.56 -28.46
N VAL A 77 5.03 28.54 -28.94
CA VAL A 77 5.25 27.96 -30.27
C VAL A 77 3.90 27.78 -30.95
N ASP A 78 3.83 28.10 -32.23
CA ASP A 78 2.61 27.97 -33.03
C ASP A 78 2.15 26.52 -33.11
N GLN A 79 0.86 26.30 -32.91
CA GLN A 79 0.26 24.98 -33.07
C GLN A 79 0.16 24.60 -34.55
N VAL A 80 0.10 23.30 -34.82
CA VAL A 80 0.02 22.70 -36.18
C VAL A 80 1.26 22.97 -37.05
N ARG A 81 2.27 23.65 -36.50
CA ARG A 81 3.51 23.96 -37.20
C ARG A 81 4.43 22.73 -37.33
N PRO A 82 4.99 22.45 -38.53
CA PRO A 82 6.03 21.44 -38.68
C PRO A 82 7.33 21.92 -38.03
N VAL A 83 7.99 21.03 -37.29
CA VAL A 83 9.22 21.32 -36.54
C VAL A 83 10.19 20.15 -36.60
N ASP A 84 11.48 20.47 -36.65
CA ASP A 84 12.57 19.53 -36.39
C ASP A 84 12.92 19.60 -34.90
N CYS A 85 12.67 18.51 -34.19
CA CYS A 85 12.95 18.39 -32.77
C CYS A 85 14.29 17.68 -32.54
N CYS A 86 15.25 18.41 -31.98
CA CYS A 86 16.54 17.88 -31.56
C CYS A 86 16.49 17.56 -30.06
N LEU A 87 16.74 16.30 -29.69
CA LEU A 87 16.81 15.81 -28.31
C LEU A 87 18.25 15.46 -27.94
N GLU A 88 18.74 15.93 -26.81
CA GLU A 88 20.11 15.67 -26.33
C GLU A 88 20.15 14.48 -25.37
N ILE A 89 20.36 13.25 -25.89
CA ILE A 89 20.28 12.05 -25.07
C ILE A 89 21.54 11.90 -24.19
N PRO A 90 21.40 11.82 -22.85
CA PRO A 90 22.56 11.80 -21.94
C PRO A 90 23.39 10.52 -21.98
N ALA A 91 22.81 9.38 -22.40
CA ALA A 91 23.48 8.08 -22.37
C ALA A 91 24.41 7.82 -23.57
N SER A 92 24.28 8.59 -24.66
CA SER A 92 24.88 8.28 -25.96
C SER A 92 25.94 9.30 -26.37
N SER A 93 26.95 9.54 -25.51
CA SER A 93 28.10 10.42 -25.81
C SER A 93 27.73 11.82 -26.32
N GLY A 94 26.60 12.38 -25.89
CA GLY A 94 26.10 13.68 -26.38
C GLY A 94 25.46 13.65 -27.78
N ARG A 95 25.18 12.46 -28.33
CA ARG A 95 24.48 12.30 -29.61
C ARG A 95 23.10 12.91 -29.53
N GLN A 96 22.80 13.75 -30.52
CA GLN A 96 21.47 14.35 -30.68
C GLN A 96 20.60 13.43 -31.53
N VAL A 97 19.37 13.19 -31.07
CA VAL A 97 18.32 12.53 -31.85
C VAL A 97 17.48 13.60 -32.52
N ILE A 98 17.33 13.52 -33.84
CA ILE A 98 16.55 14.47 -34.62
C ILE A 98 15.27 13.77 -35.11
N ALA A 99 14.13 14.35 -34.77
CA ALA A 99 12.81 13.86 -35.16
C ALA A 99 12.01 14.98 -35.83
N ARG A 100 11.44 14.73 -37.01
CA ARG A 100 10.52 15.69 -37.64
C ARG A 100 9.11 15.45 -37.12
N GLY A 101 8.42 16.51 -36.79
CA GLY A 101 7.10 16.41 -36.19
C GLY A 101 6.24 17.64 -36.38
N THR A 102 5.15 17.67 -35.63
CA THR A 102 4.20 18.78 -35.62
C THR A 102 3.86 19.14 -34.18
N VAL A 103 3.81 20.43 -33.89
CA VAL A 103 3.35 20.93 -32.60
C VAL A 103 1.84 20.72 -32.51
N THR A 104 1.39 19.87 -31.61
CA THR A 104 -0.04 19.52 -31.44
C THR A 104 -0.76 20.39 -30.43
N ARG A 105 -0.01 20.99 -29.49
CA ARG A 105 -0.54 21.86 -28.45
C ARG A 105 0.56 22.76 -27.91
N CYS A 106 0.19 23.98 -27.55
CA CYS A 106 1.03 24.91 -26.81
C CYS A 106 0.12 25.74 -25.92
N HIS A 107 0.31 25.66 -24.60
CA HIS A 107 -0.49 26.40 -23.63
C HIS A 107 0.40 27.09 -22.59
N PRO A 108 0.11 28.35 -22.22
CA PRO A 108 0.76 28.97 -21.08
C PRO A 108 0.35 28.24 -19.80
N MET A 109 1.29 28.06 -18.89
CA MET A 109 1.01 27.44 -17.60
C MET A 109 0.59 28.49 -16.57
N ALA A 110 -0.41 28.17 -15.75
CA ALA A 110 -0.84 29.04 -14.65
C ALA A 110 0.26 29.24 -13.59
N HIS A 111 1.09 28.21 -13.39
CA HIS A 111 2.25 28.25 -12.50
C HIS A 111 3.51 27.96 -13.34
N PRO A 112 4.36 28.96 -13.59
CA PRO A 112 5.57 28.78 -14.38
C PRO A 112 6.45 27.69 -13.75
N ASN A 113 6.92 26.75 -14.56
CA ASN A 113 7.95 25.82 -14.12
C ASN A 113 9.30 26.55 -14.26
N PRO A 114 10.28 26.33 -13.37
CA PRO A 114 11.65 26.83 -13.59
C PRO A 114 12.20 26.49 -14.99
N ASP A 115 11.73 25.38 -15.57
CA ASP A 115 12.11 24.92 -16.90
C ASP A 115 11.41 25.68 -18.06
N GLY A 116 10.32 26.40 -17.81
CA GLY A 116 9.56 27.11 -18.83
C GLY A 116 8.14 27.53 -18.42
N SER A 117 7.63 28.56 -19.11
CA SER A 117 6.29 29.14 -18.88
C SER A 117 5.20 28.51 -19.74
N PHE A 118 5.56 27.71 -20.74
CA PHE A 118 4.63 27.07 -21.67
C PHE A 118 4.77 25.55 -21.63
N GLU A 119 3.65 24.83 -21.74
CA GLU A 119 3.63 23.38 -22.00
C GLU A 119 3.34 23.12 -23.48
N ILE A 120 4.25 22.42 -24.15
CA ILE A 120 4.19 22.07 -25.56
C ILE A 120 4.03 20.56 -25.70
N GLY A 121 3.22 20.12 -26.66
CA GLY A 121 3.20 18.74 -27.13
C GLY A 121 3.64 18.66 -28.59
N VAL A 122 4.66 17.88 -28.89
CA VAL A 122 5.13 17.62 -30.26
C VAL A 122 4.84 16.16 -30.61
N PHE A 123 4.19 15.94 -31.74
CA PHE A 123 3.97 14.61 -32.30
C PHE A 123 4.99 14.36 -33.41
N PHE A 124 5.75 13.27 -33.29
CA PHE A 124 6.74 12.90 -34.28
C PHE A 124 6.08 12.19 -35.46
N ARG A 125 6.47 12.58 -36.67
CA ARG A 125 6.01 12.00 -37.93
C ARG A 125 7.09 11.17 -38.58
N GLU A 126 8.33 11.66 -38.59
CA GLU A 126 9.45 11.03 -39.28
C GLU A 126 10.68 11.01 -38.37
N PHE A 127 11.43 9.92 -38.46
CA PHE A 127 12.73 9.75 -37.84
C PHE A 127 13.75 9.29 -38.87
N ARG A 128 15.01 9.63 -38.64
CA ARG A 128 16.11 8.86 -39.24
C ARG A 128 16.19 7.52 -38.54
N LEU A 129 16.44 6.44 -39.29
CA LEU A 129 16.46 5.08 -38.75
C LEU A 129 17.44 4.93 -37.57
N GLU A 130 18.60 5.59 -37.63
CA GLU A 130 19.58 5.56 -36.54
C GLU A 130 19.11 6.33 -35.29
N ASP A 131 18.41 7.44 -35.49
CA ASP A 131 17.90 8.29 -34.41
C ASP A 131 16.73 7.60 -33.69
N GLU A 132 15.86 6.92 -34.44
CA GLU A 132 14.80 6.08 -33.88
C GLU A 132 15.37 4.92 -33.05
N LYS A 133 16.38 4.21 -33.57
CA LYS A 133 17.06 3.13 -32.83
C LYS A 133 17.71 3.67 -31.56
N THR A 134 18.37 4.82 -31.64
CA THR A 134 19.03 5.46 -30.48
C THR A 134 18.00 5.84 -29.42
N LEU A 135 16.89 6.47 -29.81
CA LEU A 135 15.83 6.82 -28.88
C LEU A 135 15.15 5.58 -28.28
N THR A 136 14.90 4.56 -29.08
CA THR A 136 14.31 3.29 -28.63
C THR A 136 15.19 2.63 -27.57
N HIS A 137 16.48 2.43 -27.88
CA HIS A 137 17.42 1.83 -26.94
C HIS A 137 17.54 2.64 -25.64
N TYR A 138 17.55 3.96 -25.75
CA TYR A 138 17.56 4.83 -24.58
C TYR A 138 16.30 4.65 -23.72
N LEU A 139 15.11 4.66 -24.32
CA LEU A 139 13.85 4.48 -23.59
C LEU A 139 13.74 3.08 -22.96
N GLU A 140 14.24 2.03 -23.63
CA GLU A 140 14.34 0.68 -23.07
C GLU A 140 15.26 0.63 -21.86
N SER A 141 16.41 1.34 -21.91
CA SER A 141 17.34 1.43 -20.79
C SER A 141 16.71 2.12 -19.58
N VAL A 142 15.92 3.18 -19.81
CA VAL A 142 15.18 3.89 -18.75
C VAL A 142 14.08 2.99 -18.19
N SER A 143 13.30 2.35 -19.05
CA SER A 143 12.26 1.39 -18.65
C SER A 143 12.81 0.27 -17.78
N SER A 144 13.99 -0.26 -18.14
CA SER A 144 14.64 -1.34 -17.39
C SER A 144 15.11 -0.88 -16.01
N LYS A 145 15.64 0.34 -15.92
CA LYS A 145 16.03 0.96 -14.62
C LYS A 145 14.81 1.20 -13.74
N GLU A 146 13.75 1.80 -14.27
CA GLU A 146 12.50 2.02 -13.52
C GLU A 146 11.90 0.70 -13.02
N GLN A 147 11.87 -0.34 -13.85
CA GLN A 147 11.38 -1.65 -13.43
C GLN A 147 12.23 -2.28 -12.33
N ALA A 148 13.56 -2.12 -12.38
CA ALA A 148 14.45 -2.61 -11.33
C ALA A 148 14.20 -1.88 -10.00
N GLU A 149 14.04 -0.55 -10.02
CA GLU A 149 13.70 0.26 -8.84
C GLU A 149 12.33 -0.09 -8.25
N ILE A 150 11.32 -0.30 -9.10
CA ILE A 150 10.00 -0.76 -8.66
C ILE A 150 10.11 -2.14 -8.00
N ALA A 151 10.89 -3.05 -8.58
CA ALA A 151 11.08 -4.39 -8.03
C ALA A 151 11.78 -4.37 -6.66
N THR A 152 12.79 -3.52 -6.47
CA THR A 152 13.46 -3.37 -5.17
C THR A 152 12.53 -2.75 -4.14
N ALA A 153 11.82 -1.67 -4.49
CA ALA A 153 10.85 -1.02 -3.61
C ALA A 153 9.72 -1.98 -3.18
N TYR A 154 9.22 -2.80 -4.12
CA TYR A 154 8.21 -3.80 -3.82
C TYR A 154 8.73 -4.90 -2.88
N LYS A 155 9.96 -5.38 -3.08
CA LYS A 155 10.61 -6.35 -2.18
C LYS A 155 10.75 -5.79 -0.76
N GLU A 156 11.15 -4.53 -0.62
CA GLU A 156 11.26 -3.86 0.68
C GLU A 156 9.91 -3.69 1.36
N LEU A 157 8.89 -3.24 0.62
CA LEU A 157 7.53 -3.11 1.13
C LEU A 157 6.99 -4.45 1.64
N LYS A 158 7.21 -5.53 0.88
CA LYS A 158 6.81 -6.89 1.26
C LYS A 158 7.51 -7.34 2.57
N LYS A 159 8.81 -7.07 2.72
CA LYS A 159 9.55 -7.34 3.97
C LYS A 159 8.96 -6.56 5.15
N LYS A 160 8.75 -5.24 5.01
CA LYS A 160 8.14 -4.40 6.06
C LYS A 160 6.76 -4.90 6.49
N LEU A 161 5.93 -5.32 5.53
CA LEU A 161 4.61 -5.90 5.82
C LEU A 161 4.71 -7.25 6.54
N ALA A 162 5.64 -8.13 6.15
CA ALA A 162 5.87 -9.40 6.81
C ALA A 162 6.32 -9.22 8.26
N ASP A 163 7.26 -8.29 8.51
CA ASP A 163 7.74 -7.97 9.86
C ASP A 163 6.62 -7.40 10.73
N ARG A 164 5.79 -6.51 10.17
CA ARG A 164 4.61 -5.98 10.87
C ARG A 164 3.64 -7.10 11.26
N LYS A 165 3.40 -8.07 10.36
CA LYS A 165 2.56 -9.25 10.65
C LYS A 165 3.18 -10.12 11.75
N ARG A 166 4.49 -10.40 11.69
CA ARG A 166 5.21 -11.19 12.69
C ARG A 166 5.16 -10.53 14.07
N ARG A 167 5.39 -9.21 14.16
CA ARG A 167 5.29 -8.46 15.43
C ARG A 167 3.89 -8.54 16.03
N LYS A 168 2.85 -8.33 15.21
CA LYS A 168 1.44 -8.47 15.65
C LYS A 168 1.15 -9.88 16.16
N GLN A 169 1.58 -10.92 15.45
CA GLN A 169 1.38 -12.31 15.88
C GLN A 169 2.13 -12.63 17.18
N ALA A 170 3.36 -12.16 17.34
CA ALA A 170 4.14 -12.35 18.57
C ALA A 170 3.46 -11.67 19.78
N GLU A 171 2.92 -10.46 19.59
CA GLU A 171 2.17 -9.75 20.62
C GLU A 171 0.90 -10.52 21.03
N LEU A 172 0.13 -11.00 20.05
CA LEU A 172 -1.05 -11.83 20.30
C LEU A 172 -0.69 -13.13 21.02
N ARG A 173 0.41 -13.79 20.65
CA ARG A 173 0.92 -14.99 21.34
C ARG A 173 1.30 -14.68 22.79
N LYS A 174 1.99 -13.57 23.04
CA LYS A 174 2.34 -13.11 24.40
C LYS A 174 1.09 -12.86 25.25
N LYS A 175 0.07 -12.21 24.68
CA LYS A 175 -1.23 -11.99 25.33
C LYS A 175 -1.94 -13.32 25.66
N ARG A 176 -1.97 -14.27 24.71
CA ARG A 176 -2.55 -15.61 24.92
C ARG A 176 -1.84 -16.38 26.03
N LEU A 177 -0.50 -16.42 26.02
CA LEU A 177 0.30 -17.09 27.06
C LEU A 177 0.04 -16.49 28.45
N LYS A 178 0.01 -15.16 28.56
CA LYS A 178 -0.34 -14.48 29.82
C LYS A 178 -1.73 -14.87 30.33
N ARG A 179 -2.72 -14.96 29.44
CA ARG A 179 -4.09 -15.39 29.79
C ARG A 179 -4.11 -16.84 30.28
N LEU A 180 -3.44 -17.75 29.59
CA LEU A 180 -3.35 -19.16 29.99
C LEU A 180 -2.65 -19.33 31.35
N ALA A 181 -1.57 -18.59 31.60
CA ALA A 181 -0.88 -18.61 32.88
C ALA A 181 -1.80 -18.14 34.04
N ARG A 182 -2.59 -17.09 33.81
CA ARG A 182 -3.60 -16.62 34.78
C ARG A 182 -4.66 -17.69 35.07
N LEU A 183 -5.17 -18.36 34.04
CA LEU A 183 -6.16 -19.42 34.18
C LEU A 183 -5.59 -20.62 34.95
N ARG A 184 -4.37 -21.08 34.61
CA ARG A 184 -3.68 -22.15 35.35
C ARG A 184 -3.47 -21.80 36.82
N LYS A 185 -3.04 -20.57 37.12
CA LYS A 185 -2.88 -20.08 38.50
C LYS A 185 -4.21 -20.10 39.26
N LYS A 186 -5.32 -19.73 38.59
CA LYS A 186 -6.67 -19.80 39.18
C LYS A 186 -7.08 -21.24 39.49
N GLN A 187 -6.92 -22.16 38.53
CA GLN A 187 -7.23 -23.58 38.70
C GLN A 187 -6.42 -24.22 39.84
N TRP A 188 -5.12 -23.91 39.92
CA TRP A 188 -4.27 -24.39 41.00
C TRP A 188 -4.74 -23.92 42.38
N ARG A 189 -5.09 -22.63 42.51
CA ARG A 189 -5.67 -22.08 43.76
C ARG A 189 -6.98 -22.77 44.14
N GLU A 190 -7.86 -23.03 43.17
CA GLU A 190 -9.12 -23.74 43.41
C GLU A 190 -8.89 -25.20 43.85
N ALA A 191 -7.93 -25.90 43.22
CA ALA A 191 -7.54 -27.26 43.59
C ALA A 191 -6.97 -27.30 45.02
N ASP A 192 -6.12 -26.35 45.39
CA ASP A 192 -5.58 -26.24 46.75
C ASP A 192 -6.67 -26.01 47.79
N VAL A 193 -7.63 -25.13 47.52
CA VAL A 193 -8.78 -24.90 48.39
C VAL A 193 -9.62 -26.16 48.53
N ARG A 194 -9.89 -26.88 47.42
CA ARG A 194 -10.59 -28.17 47.45
C ARG A 194 -9.84 -29.21 48.27
N LYS A 195 -8.53 -29.36 48.09
CA LYS A 195 -7.67 -30.27 48.86
C LYS A 195 -7.72 -29.95 50.37
N LYS A 196 -7.61 -28.66 50.74
CA LYS A 196 -7.74 -28.21 52.14
C LYS A 196 -9.13 -28.51 52.72
N LYS A 197 -10.20 -28.29 51.95
CA LYS A 197 -11.58 -28.63 52.37
C LYS A 197 -11.75 -30.13 52.60
N LEU A 198 -11.28 -30.97 51.67
CA LEU A 198 -11.32 -32.44 51.80
C LEU A 198 -10.53 -32.93 53.01
N ALA A 199 -9.32 -32.40 53.24
CA ALA A 199 -8.51 -32.75 54.41
C ALA A 199 -9.20 -32.36 55.73
N ARG A 200 -9.85 -31.18 55.80
CA ARG A 200 -10.65 -30.78 56.97
C ARG A 200 -11.85 -31.70 57.18
N ALA A 201 -12.56 -32.08 56.12
CA ALA A 201 -13.67 -33.02 56.18
C ALA A 201 -13.23 -34.41 56.67
N ALA A 202 -12.10 -34.92 56.16
CA ALA A 202 -11.52 -36.19 56.60
C ALA A 202 -11.10 -36.17 58.09
N LYS A 203 -10.44 -35.09 58.54
CA LYS A 203 -10.11 -34.90 59.97
C LYS A 203 -11.37 -34.90 60.84
N LYS A 204 -12.43 -34.19 60.41
CA LYS A 204 -13.71 -34.16 61.12
C LYS A 204 -14.40 -35.53 61.15
N ALA A 205 -14.30 -36.31 60.07
CA ALA A 205 -14.83 -37.68 60.01
C ALA A 205 -14.03 -38.65 60.90
N ALA A 206 -12.70 -38.54 60.94
CA ALA A 206 -11.84 -39.34 61.82
C ALA A 206 -12.13 -39.06 63.30
N ALA A 207 -12.30 -37.78 63.68
CA ALA A 207 -12.72 -37.40 65.04
C ALA A 207 -14.13 -37.89 65.40
N ARG A 208 -14.96 -38.20 64.40
CA ARG A 208 -16.31 -38.76 64.57
C ARG A 208 -16.35 -40.28 64.55
N LYS A 209 -15.24 -41.01 64.32
CA LYS A 209 -15.24 -42.47 64.51
C LYS A 209 -15.47 -42.71 66.01
N PRO A 210 -16.63 -43.24 66.41
CA PRO A 210 -16.87 -43.54 67.81
C PRO A 210 -15.84 -44.58 68.23
N SER A 211 -15.32 -44.46 69.45
CA SER A 211 -14.73 -45.59 70.12
C SER A 211 -15.76 -46.71 70.07
N ALA A 212 -15.55 -47.69 69.19
CA ALA A 212 -16.22 -48.97 69.25
C ALA A 212 -15.65 -49.72 70.47
N ALA A 213 -15.85 -49.13 71.64
CA ALA A 213 -15.81 -49.83 72.91
C ALA A 213 -17.03 -50.74 72.91
N SER A 214 -16.77 -52.01 72.58
CA SER A 214 -17.40 -53.17 73.18
C SER A 214 -18.93 -53.10 73.38
N LYS A 215 -19.72 -53.21 72.31
CA LYS A 215 -21.01 -53.90 72.45
C LYS A 215 -20.74 -55.40 72.36
N LYS A 216 -20.68 -56.04 73.54
CA LYS A 216 -20.71 -57.50 73.69
C LYS A 216 -21.82 -58.08 72.78
N PRO A 217 -21.57 -59.16 72.04
CA PRO A 217 -22.63 -59.85 71.32
C PRO A 217 -23.66 -60.34 72.35
N ALA A 218 -24.89 -59.83 72.26
CA ALA A 218 -26.01 -60.34 73.03
C ALA A 218 -26.34 -61.75 72.50
N ALA A 219 -26.28 -62.74 73.39
CA ALA A 219 -26.63 -64.12 73.10
C ALA A 219 -28.03 -64.21 72.48
N SER A 220 -28.09 -64.69 71.24
CA SER A 220 -29.35 -65.05 70.58
C SER A 220 -29.95 -66.25 71.30
N LYS A 221 -31.05 -66.03 72.02
CA LYS A 221 -31.92 -67.11 72.50
C LYS A 221 -32.46 -67.89 71.29
N ALA A 222 -32.04 -69.15 71.19
CA ALA A 222 -32.64 -70.13 70.29
C ALA A 222 -34.14 -70.26 70.60
N ARG A 223 -34.99 -70.05 69.59
CA ARG A 223 -36.38 -70.51 69.60
C ARG A 223 -36.40 -71.95 69.08
N PRO A 224 -37.03 -72.92 69.78
CA PRO A 224 -37.11 -74.30 69.33
C PRO A 224 -38.07 -74.45 68.14
N ALA A 225 -37.76 -75.42 67.29
CA ALA A 225 -38.55 -75.83 66.12
C ALA A 225 -39.90 -76.44 66.53
N PRO A 226 -40.97 -76.26 65.71
CA PRO A 226 -42.24 -76.95 65.92
C PRO A 226 -42.12 -78.44 65.58
N LYS A 227 -42.49 -79.30 66.55
CA LYS A 227 -42.68 -80.74 66.34
C LYS A 227 -43.83 -80.98 65.36
N LYS A 228 -43.54 -81.69 64.26
CA LYS A 228 -44.56 -82.34 63.42
C LYS A 228 -45.20 -83.49 64.19
N ARG A 229 -46.53 -83.55 64.20
CA ARG A 229 -47.34 -84.75 64.30
C ARG A 229 -48.34 -84.72 63.17
#